data_AF-A0A0P8Y3C8-F1
#
_entry.id   AF-A0A0P8Y3C8-F1
#
_cell.length_a   1.000
_cell.length_b   1.000
_cell.length_c   1.000
_cell.angle_alpha   90.00
_cell.angle_beta   90.00
_cell.angle_gamma   90.00
#
_symmetry.space_group_name_H-M   'P 1'
#
loop_
_entity.id
_entity.type
_entity.pdbx_description
1 polymer ?
#
loop_
_entity_poly.entity_id
_entity_poly.type
_entity_poly.pdbx_seq_one_letter_code
_entity_poly.pdbx_strand_id
1 'polypeptide(L)'
;MALPTLDKCCCCEIRWGALIVGIMRFLVYAYVLGRVFIMETENDLQELGLYIVITIRTLFLASSILIIVSVWVPKKQLPCVYLILAPIEEFMEMIILIYICTKLDFEDVEGIVTKATVWIMFLALDVYFWFVIYSWYKQIASPSQS
;
A
#
# COMPACT_ATOMS: atom_id res chain seq x y z
N MET A 1 -12.09 14.38 17.23
CA MET A 1 -12.84 13.10 17.35
C MET A 1 -11.85 11.99 17.08
N ALA A 2 -11.70 11.01 17.98
CA ALA A 2 -10.80 9.89 17.75
C ALA A 2 -11.38 9.01 16.62
N LEU A 3 -10.55 8.61 15.66
CA LEU A 3 -10.95 7.65 14.63
C LEU A 3 -11.35 6.32 15.32
N PRO A 4 -12.47 5.69 14.90
CA PRO A 4 -12.88 4.39 15.43
C PRO A 4 -11.80 3.34 15.12
N THR A 5 -11.56 2.44 16.07
CA THR A 5 -10.58 1.35 15.92
C THR A 5 -11.24 0.00 15.88
N LEU A 6 -10.65 -0.92 15.13
CA LEU A 6 -11.07 -2.31 15.06
C LEU A 6 -10.48 -3.07 16.24
N ASP A 7 -11.32 -3.75 17.02
CA ASP A 7 -10.87 -4.66 18.08
C ASP A 7 -10.43 -6.03 17.51
N LYS A 8 -11.04 -6.43 16.38
CA LYS A 8 -10.74 -7.69 15.67
C LYS A 8 -10.69 -7.43 14.16
N CYS A 9 -9.80 -8.14 13.46
CA CYS A 9 -9.75 -8.16 12.00
C CYS A 9 -10.35 -9.48 11.51
N CYS A 10 -11.54 -9.43 10.90
CA CYS A 10 -12.34 -10.59 10.55
C CYS A 10 -12.64 -11.49 11.77
N CYS A 11 -11.87 -12.59 11.94
CA CYS A 11 -12.01 -13.56 13.04
C CYS A 11 -10.76 -13.64 13.94
N CYS A 12 -9.71 -12.90 13.62
CA CYS A 12 -8.43 -12.96 14.31
C CYS A 12 -8.16 -11.68 15.11
N GLU A 13 -7.31 -11.79 16.13
CA GLU A 13 -6.76 -10.62 16.83
C GLU A 13 -6.13 -9.66 15.81
N ILE A 14 -6.22 -8.35 16.07
CA ILE A 14 -5.70 -7.33 15.15
C ILE A 14 -4.22 -7.56 14.80
N ARG A 15 -3.46 -8.16 15.72
CA ARG A 15 -2.06 -8.54 15.55
C ARG A 15 -1.85 -9.41 14.31
N TRP A 16 -2.69 -10.42 14.12
CA TRP A 16 -2.63 -11.31 12.96
C TRP A 16 -3.16 -10.64 11.70
N GLY A 17 -4.15 -9.76 11.84
CA GLY A 17 -4.61 -8.89 10.75
C GLY A 17 -3.46 -8.03 10.20
N ALA A 18 -2.69 -7.38 11.09
CA ALA A 18 -1.53 -6.58 10.70
C ALA A 18 -0.43 -7.40 10.04
N LEU A 19 -0.20 -8.64 10.49
CA LEU A 19 0.75 -9.55 9.86
C LEU A 19 0.32 -9.89 8.42
N ILE A 20 -0.96 -10.27 8.23
CA ILE A 20 -1.50 -10.62 6.93
C ILE A 20 -1.38 -9.43 5.96
N VAL A 21 -1.79 -8.24 6.40
CA VAL A 21 -1.67 -7.01 5.60
C VAL A 21 -0.21 -6.72 5.23
N GLY A 22 0.71 -6.83 6.19
CA GLY A 22 2.14 -6.64 5.95
C GLY A 22 2.69 -7.61 4.90
N ILE A 23 2.32 -8.89 4.97
CA ILE A 23 2.73 -9.92 4.00
C ILE A 23 2.12 -9.65 2.61
N MET A 24 0.82 -9.35 2.53
CA MET A 24 0.17 -9.04 1.25
C MET A 24 0.83 -7.84 0.57
N ARG A 25 1.06 -6.75 1.30
CA ARG A 25 1.74 -5.56 0.77
C ARG A 25 3.17 -5.84 0.36
N PHE A 26 3.92 -6.62 1.15
CA PHE A 26 5.27 -7.05 0.79
C PHE A 26 5.29 -7.79 -0.56
N LEU A 27 4.37 -8.75 -0.76
CA LEU A 27 4.29 -9.51 -2.02
C LEU A 27 3.94 -8.63 -3.20
N VAL A 28 3.02 -7.67 -3.04
CA VAL A 28 2.65 -6.72 -4.09
C VAL A 28 3.86 -5.87 -4.49
N TYR A 29 4.57 -5.27 -3.53
CA TYR A 29 5.74 -4.46 -3.85
C TYR A 29 6.90 -5.26 -4.41
N ALA A 30 7.13 -6.49 -3.90
CA ALA A 30 8.14 -7.38 -4.43
C ALA A 30 7.84 -7.77 -5.88
N TYR A 31 6.57 -8.06 -6.20
CA TYR A 31 6.13 -8.33 -7.56
C TYR A 31 6.33 -7.12 -8.48
N VAL A 32 5.91 -5.93 -8.05
CA VAL A 32 6.08 -4.69 -8.83
C VAL A 32 7.56 -4.40 -9.07
N LEU A 33 8.42 -4.49 -8.05
CA LEU A 33 9.87 -4.31 -8.20
C LEU A 33 10.45 -5.34 -9.18
N GLY A 34 10.09 -6.62 -9.03
CA GLY A 34 10.54 -7.67 -9.95
C GLY A 34 10.14 -7.39 -11.41
N ARG A 35 8.94 -6.86 -11.65
CA ARG A 35 8.49 -6.46 -12.98
C ARG A 35 9.26 -5.26 -13.53
N VAL A 36 9.56 -4.28 -12.68
CA VAL A 36 10.31 -3.08 -13.06
C VAL A 36 11.76 -3.42 -13.42
N PHE A 37 12.38 -4.39 -12.75
CA PHE A 37 13.76 -4.84 -13.08
C PHE A 37 13.89 -5.54 -14.44
N ILE A 38 12.79 -6.04 -15.01
CA ILE A 38 12.79 -6.75 -16.30
C ILE A 38 12.38 -5.82 -17.45
N MET A 39 11.95 -4.59 -17.16
CA MET A 39 11.58 -3.62 -18.20
C MET A 39 12.84 -3.09 -18.91
N GLU A 40 12.87 -3.25 -20.22
CA GLU A 40 13.85 -2.61 -21.09
C GLU A 40 13.44 -1.15 -21.35
N THR A 41 14.40 -0.23 -21.28
CA THR A 41 14.18 1.20 -21.52
C THR A 41 14.81 1.62 -22.84
N GLU A 42 14.09 2.41 -23.62
CA GLU A 42 14.56 2.85 -24.95
C GLU A 42 15.25 4.23 -24.92
N ASN A 43 15.02 5.02 -23.87
CA ASN A 43 15.55 6.40 -23.75
C ASN A 43 16.01 6.73 -22.32
N ASP A 44 17.02 7.60 -22.19
CA ASP A 44 17.60 8.04 -20.90
C ASP A 44 16.56 8.61 -19.91
N LEU A 45 15.52 9.27 -20.42
CA LEU A 45 14.46 9.83 -19.58
C LEU A 45 13.56 8.75 -18.97
N GLN A 46 13.36 7.63 -19.68
CA GLN A 46 12.64 6.47 -19.15
C GLN A 46 13.47 5.74 -18.11
N GLU A 47 14.78 5.62 -18.33
CA GLU A 47 15.71 5.02 -17.38
C GLU A 47 15.74 5.79 -16.05
N LEU A 48 15.84 7.13 -16.11
CA LEU A 48 15.74 7.98 -14.92
C LEU A 48 14.41 7.78 -14.18
N GLY A 49 13.29 7.74 -14.91
CA GLY A 49 11.96 7.48 -14.34
C GLY A 49 11.90 6.11 -13.65
N LEU A 50 12.49 5.10 -14.25
CA LEU A 50 12.53 3.73 -13.73
C LEU A 50 13.35 3.65 -12.44
N TYR A 51 14.51 4.33 -12.37
CA TYR A 51 15.28 4.45 -11.12
C TYR A 51 14.50 5.14 -9.99
N ILE A 52 13.75 6.20 -10.29
CA ILE A 52 12.89 6.88 -9.31
C ILE A 52 11.82 5.91 -8.79
N VAL A 53 11.16 5.18 -9.69
CA VAL A 53 10.13 4.19 -9.33
C VAL A 53 10.71 3.06 -8.47
N ILE A 54 11.86 2.50 -8.83
CA ILE A 54 12.55 1.48 -8.02
C ILE A 54 12.83 2.01 -6.62
N THR A 55 13.37 3.23 -6.53
CA THR A 55 13.72 3.85 -5.25
C THR A 55 12.50 3.99 -4.35
N ILE A 56 11.42 4.55 -4.89
CA ILE A 56 10.16 4.75 -4.18
C ILE A 56 9.56 3.40 -3.74
N ARG A 57 9.45 2.42 -4.65
CA ARG A 57 8.88 1.11 -4.34
C ARG A 57 9.72 0.31 -3.35
N THR A 58 11.03 0.52 -3.32
CA THR A 58 11.91 -0.08 -2.30
C THR A 58 11.64 0.48 -0.91
N LEU A 59 11.34 1.79 -0.79
CA LEU A 59 10.93 2.38 0.49
C LEU A 59 9.59 1.80 0.98
N PHE A 60 8.63 1.62 0.09
CA PHE A 60 7.35 0.97 0.42
C PHE A 60 7.53 -0.49 0.82
N LEU A 61 8.38 -1.25 0.12
CA LEU A 61 8.76 -2.60 0.50
C LEU A 61 9.36 -2.63 1.91
N ALA A 62 10.31 -1.74 2.21
CA ALA A 62 10.89 -1.63 3.55
C ALA A 62 9.83 -1.33 4.61
N SER A 63 8.87 -0.43 4.32
CA SER A 63 7.79 -0.12 5.25
C SER A 63 6.88 -1.32 5.55
N SER A 64 6.64 -2.19 4.56
CA SER A 64 5.89 -3.44 4.76
C SER A 64 6.64 -4.43 5.68
N ILE A 65 7.98 -4.50 5.59
CA ILE A 65 8.80 -5.29 6.51
C ILE A 65 8.69 -4.74 7.93
N LEU A 66 8.69 -3.41 8.11
CA LEU A 66 8.54 -2.79 9.44
C LEU A 66 7.19 -3.16 10.08
N ILE A 67 6.11 -3.26 9.30
CA ILE A 67 4.82 -3.76 9.79
C ILE A 67 4.95 -5.20 10.28
N ILE A 68 5.55 -6.08 9.48
CA ILE A 68 5.74 -7.50 9.84
C ILE A 68 6.55 -7.63 11.13
N VAL A 69 7.66 -6.89 11.25
CA VAL A 69 8.51 -6.88 12.44
C VAL A 69 7.75 -6.36 13.66
N SER A 70 6.84 -5.40 13.48
CA SER A 70 6.04 -4.83 14.58
C SER A 70 5.15 -5.85 15.29
N VAL A 71 4.80 -6.95 14.61
CA VAL A 71 4.01 -8.06 15.18
C VAL A 71 4.81 -8.84 16.23
N TRP A 72 6.12 -8.92 16.07
CA TRP A 72 7.03 -9.63 16.98
C TRP A 72 7.69 -8.70 17.99
N VAL A 73 7.96 -7.46 17.56
CA VAL A 73 8.56 -6.41 18.36
C VAL A 73 7.58 -5.22 18.39
N PRO A 74 6.64 -5.16 19.36
CA PRO A 74 5.55 -4.19 19.36
C PRO A 74 6.05 -2.78 19.72
N LYS A 75 6.72 -2.14 18.78
CA LYS A 75 7.17 -0.73 18.85
C LYS A 75 6.30 0.10 17.93
N LYS A 76 5.57 1.07 18.49
CA LYS A 76 4.67 1.97 17.74
C LYS A 76 5.35 2.71 16.59
N GLN A 77 6.66 2.95 16.68
CA GLN A 77 7.44 3.62 15.64
C GLN A 77 7.47 2.82 14.32
N LEU A 78 7.34 1.49 14.37
CA LEU A 78 7.45 0.62 13.19
C LEU A 78 6.24 0.77 12.24
N PRO A 79 4.99 0.51 12.66
CA PRO A 79 3.82 0.67 11.78
C PRO A 79 3.51 2.15 11.47
N CYS A 80 4.02 3.09 12.29
CA CYS A 80 3.87 4.54 12.04
C CYS A 80 4.45 4.96 10.69
N VAL A 81 5.59 4.39 10.28
CA VAL A 81 6.23 4.67 9.00
C VAL A 81 5.28 4.36 7.84
N TYR A 82 4.64 3.19 7.86
CA TYR A 82 3.65 2.82 6.86
C TYR A 82 2.42 3.73 6.87
N LEU A 83 1.91 4.09 8.05
CA LEU A 83 0.72 4.94 8.16
C LEU A 83 0.90 6.32 7.53
N ILE A 84 2.12 6.86 7.54
CA ILE A 84 2.45 8.14 6.90
C ILE A 84 2.68 7.96 5.40
N LEU A 85 3.36 6.88 5.00
CA LEU A 85 3.70 6.64 3.60
C LEU A 85 2.51 6.19 2.74
N ALA A 86 1.62 5.35 3.27
CA ALA A 86 0.51 4.78 2.50
C ALA A 86 -0.46 5.83 1.91
N PRO A 87 -0.88 6.89 2.64
CA PRO A 87 -1.68 7.95 2.02
C PRO A 87 -0.96 8.66 0.87
N ILE A 88 0.35 8.90 1.01
CA ILE A 88 1.17 9.53 -0.05
C ILE A 88 1.20 8.63 -1.29
N GLU A 89 1.34 7.31 -1.08
CA GLU A 89 1.26 6.33 -2.15
C GLU A 89 -0.06 6.44 -2.91
N GLU A 90 -1.19 6.42 -2.20
CA GLU A 90 -2.51 6.46 -2.86
C GLU A 90 -2.75 7.75 -3.63
N PHE A 91 -2.25 8.89 -3.13
CA PHE A 91 -2.29 10.14 -3.89
C PHE A 91 -1.47 10.05 -5.19
N MET A 92 -0.29 9.44 -5.15
CA MET A 92 0.56 9.27 -6.33
C MET A 92 -0.08 8.31 -7.34
N GLU A 93 -0.67 7.21 -6.88
CA GLU A 93 -1.37 6.26 -7.75
C GLU A 93 -2.60 6.89 -8.41
N MET A 94 -3.33 7.74 -7.68
CA MET A 94 -4.46 8.50 -8.23
C MET A 94 -4.02 9.47 -9.35
N ILE A 95 -2.90 10.17 -9.17
CA ILE A 95 -2.35 11.07 -10.21
C ILE A 95 -1.97 10.27 -11.46
N ILE A 96 -1.28 9.13 -11.28
CA ILE A 96 -0.88 8.25 -12.38
C ILE A 96 -2.12 7.71 -13.11
N LEU A 97 -3.17 7.33 -12.38
CA LEU A 97 -4.42 6.86 -12.97
C LEU A 97 -5.06 7.95 -13.84
N ILE A 98 -5.18 9.18 -13.32
CA ILE A 98 -5.77 10.30 -14.08
C ILE A 98 -4.95 10.56 -15.36
N TYR A 99 -3.62 10.49 -15.26
CA TYR A 99 -2.75 10.61 -16.44
C TYR A 99 -3.01 9.50 -17.46
N ILE A 100 -3.06 8.25 -17.03
CA ILE A 100 -3.37 7.09 -17.87
C ILE A 100 -4.75 7.27 -18.54
N CYS A 101 -5.77 7.63 -17.77
CA CYS A 101 -7.14 7.89 -18.23
C CYS A 101 -7.25 9.01 -19.27
N THR A 102 -6.34 9.99 -19.25
CA THR A 102 -6.39 11.15 -20.16
C THR A 102 -5.48 11.01 -21.39
N LYS A 103 -4.47 10.12 -21.35
CA LYS A 103 -3.46 9.98 -22.41
C LYS A 103 -3.59 8.74 -23.27
N LEU A 104 -4.18 7.66 -22.75
CA LEU A 104 -4.54 6.53 -23.58
C LEU A 104 -5.87 6.87 -24.24
N ASP A 105 -5.90 6.93 -25.58
CA ASP A 105 -7.15 6.91 -26.33
C ASP A 105 -7.83 5.58 -26.03
N PHE A 106 -8.75 5.60 -25.07
CA PHE A 106 -9.58 4.44 -24.76
C PHE A 106 -10.71 4.39 -25.77
N GLU A 107 -10.43 3.79 -26.92
CA GLU A 107 -11.43 3.58 -27.98
C GLU A 107 -12.60 2.68 -27.51
N ASP A 108 -12.41 1.88 -26.45
CA ASP A 108 -13.41 0.97 -25.90
C ASP A 108 -13.92 1.39 -24.51
N VAL A 109 -15.14 1.93 -24.46
CA VAL A 109 -15.85 2.33 -23.22
C VAL A 109 -15.95 1.18 -22.20
N GLU A 110 -16.11 -0.06 -22.66
CA GLU A 110 -16.19 -1.25 -21.81
C GLU A 110 -14.86 -1.54 -21.08
N GLY A 111 -13.73 -1.29 -21.75
CA GLY A 111 -12.39 -1.41 -21.17
C GLY A 111 -12.14 -0.37 -20.07
N ILE A 112 -12.69 0.84 -20.22
CA ILE A 112 -12.59 1.91 -19.20
C ILE A 112 -13.36 1.50 -17.94
N VAL A 113 -14.61 1.07 -18.10
CA VAL A 113 -15.47 0.69 -16.97
C VAL A 113 -14.85 -0.46 -16.19
N THR A 114 -14.33 -1.48 -16.88
CA THR A 114 -13.69 -2.63 -16.23
C THR A 114 -12.44 -2.22 -15.45
N LYS A 115 -11.55 -1.43 -16.05
CA LYS A 115 -10.32 -0.95 -15.39
C LYS A 115 -10.62 -0.05 -14.19
N ALA A 116 -11.57 0.87 -14.33
CA ALA A 116 -12.00 1.75 -13.25
C ALA A 116 -12.61 0.97 -12.07
N THR A 117 -13.44 -0.04 -12.36
CA THR A 117 -14.07 -0.87 -11.32
C THR A 117 -13.03 -1.66 -10.53
N VAL A 118 -12.07 -2.30 -11.21
CA VAL A 118 -10.96 -3.01 -10.56
C VAL A 118 -10.15 -2.05 -9.68
N TRP A 119 -9.86 -0.86 -10.18
CA TRP A 119 -9.09 0.13 -9.43
C TRP A 119 -9.80 0.63 -8.18
N ILE A 120 -11.11 0.90 -8.25
CA ILE A 120 -11.92 1.27 -7.07
C ILE A 120 -11.92 0.16 -6.01
N MET A 121 -11.97 -1.12 -6.43
CA MET A 121 -11.87 -2.24 -5.49
C MET A 121 -10.51 -2.27 -4.77
N PHE A 122 -9.41 -2.05 -5.49
CA PHE A 122 -8.08 -1.94 -4.88
C PHE A 122 -8.02 -0.79 -3.89
N LEU A 123 -8.48 0.41 -4.29
CA LEU A 123 -8.51 1.58 -3.40
C LEU A 123 -9.29 1.30 -2.10
N ALA A 124 -10.45 0.66 -2.19
CA ALA A 124 -11.24 0.29 -1.01
C ALA A 124 -10.49 -0.69 -0.09
N LEU A 125 -9.79 -1.67 -0.69
CA LEU A 125 -8.96 -2.65 0.02
C LEU A 125 -7.74 -2.00 0.67
N ASP A 126 -7.18 -0.98 0.04
CA ASP A 126 -6.03 -0.22 0.53
C ASP A 126 -6.40 0.66 1.73
N VAL A 127 -7.56 1.32 1.67
CA VAL A 127 -8.13 2.03 2.83
C VAL A 127 -8.40 1.06 3.98
N TYR A 128 -8.93 -0.13 3.69
CA TYR A 128 -9.15 -1.16 4.70
C TYR A 128 -7.85 -1.62 5.35
N PHE A 129 -6.81 -1.90 4.56
CA PHE A 129 -5.48 -2.27 5.04
C PHE A 129 -4.88 -1.17 5.92
N TRP A 130 -4.98 0.09 5.49
CA TRP A 130 -4.56 1.23 6.30
C TRP A 130 -5.27 1.28 7.66
N PHE A 131 -6.58 1.04 7.68
CA PHE A 131 -7.38 0.98 8.92
C PHE A 131 -6.95 -0.16 9.86
N VAL A 132 -6.62 -1.34 9.32
CA VAL A 132 -6.11 -2.48 10.11
C VAL A 132 -4.78 -2.13 10.76
N ILE A 133 -3.84 -1.54 10.01
CA ILE A 133 -2.54 -1.13 10.55
C ILE A 133 -2.69 0.03 11.55
N TYR A 134 -3.61 0.96 11.31
CA TYR A 134 -3.91 2.05 12.24
C TYR A 134 -4.43 1.51 13.58
N SER A 135 -5.33 0.53 13.52
CA SER A 135 -5.89 -0.12 14.70
C SER A 135 -4.80 -0.86 15.49
N TRP A 136 -3.89 -1.55 14.79
CA TRP A 136 -2.72 -2.19 15.42
C TRP A 136 -1.76 -1.18 16.06
N TYR A 137 -1.46 -0.07 15.37
CA TYR A 137 -0.64 1.02 15.91
C TYR A 137 -1.22 1.56 17.22
N LYS A 138 -2.54 1.77 17.27
CA LYS A 138 -3.21 2.27 18.48
C LYS A 138 -3.16 1.25 19.62
N GLN A 139 -3.39 -0.03 19.34
CA GLN A 139 -3.27 -1.08 20.37
C GLN A 139 -1.86 -1.15 20.97
N ILE A 140 -0.80 -1.01 20.16
CA ILE A 140 0.57 -0.91 20.67
C ILE A 140 0.79 0.36 21.50
N ALA A 141 0.17 1.48 21.12
CA ALA A 141 0.33 2.77 21.79
C ALA A 141 -0.43 2.88 23.11
N SER A 142 -1.56 2.16 23.27
CA SER A 142 -2.40 2.17 24.47
C SER A 142 -2.83 0.75 24.86
N PRO A 143 -1.97 -0.02 25.56
CA PRO A 143 -2.26 -1.40 25.95
C PRO A 143 -3.39 -1.55 26.99
N SER A 144 -3.91 -0.46 27.56
CA SER A 144 -4.93 -0.47 28.63
C SER A 144 -6.38 -0.54 28.15
N GLN A 145 -6.64 -0.90 26.88
CA GLN A 145 -7.99 -1.08 26.33
C GLN A 145 -8.29 -2.53 25.88
N SER A 146 -7.47 -3.50 26.27
CA SER A 146 -7.75 -4.94 26.09
C SER A 146 -8.50 -5.53 27.28
#